data_AF-A0A920U4U3-F1
#
_entry.id   AF-A0A920U4U3-F1
#
_cell.length_a   1.000
_cell.length_b   1.000
_cell.length_c   1.000
_cell.angle_alpha   90.00
_cell.angle_beta   90.00
_cell.angle_gamma   90.00
#
_symmetry.space_group_name_H-M   'P 1'
#
loop_
_entity.id
_entity.type
_entity.pdbx_description
1 polymer ?
#
loop_
_entity_poly.entity_id
_entity_poly.type
_entity_poly.pdbx_seq_one_letter_code
_entity_poly.pdbx_strand_id
1 'polypeptide(L)' 'MAHKKAGGSTNNGRDSNSKRVGVKRYGGESVKSGSIIVRQRGTRIKPGTQSRLGKRLHYLRSD' A
#
# COMPACT_ATOMS: atom_id res chain seq x y z
N MET A 1 -14.99 -43.63 28.25
CA MET A 1 -14.40 -42.29 28.06
C MET A 1 -15.14 -41.59 26.92
N ALA A 2 -15.55 -40.33 27.14
CA ALA A 2 -16.55 -39.64 26.34
C ALA A 2 -16.03 -39.17 24.97
N HIS A 3 -16.87 -39.35 23.96
CA HIS A 3 -16.75 -38.75 22.63
C HIS A 3 -16.91 -37.23 22.68
N LYS A 4 -15.91 -36.50 22.18
CA LYS A 4 -16.04 -35.40 21.20
C LYS A 4 -14.65 -34.85 20.91
N LYS A 5 -14.17 -34.99 19.66
CA LYS A 5 -13.19 -34.05 19.13
C LYS A 5 -13.93 -32.74 18.91
N ALA A 6 -14.04 -31.91 19.94
CA ALA A 6 -14.50 -30.54 19.77
C ALA A 6 -13.34 -29.77 19.13
N GLY A 7 -13.30 -29.77 17.79
CA GLY A 7 -12.41 -28.91 17.03
C GLY A 7 -12.70 -27.46 17.41
N GLY A 8 -11.72 -26.77 17.99
CA GLY A 8 -11.85 -25.35 18.30
C GLY A 8 -12.07 -24.55 17.03
N SER A 9 -13.05 -23.65 17.04
CA SER A 9 -13.19 -22.63 16.01
C SER A 9 -11.94 -21.74 16.07
N THR A 10 -11.20 -21.62 14.97
CA THR A 10 -10.04 -20.74 14.91
C THR A 10 -10.50 -19.29 14.97
N ASN A 11 -10.05 -18.54 15.98
CA ASN A 11 -10.29 -17.10 16.18
C ASN A 11 -9.50 -16.21 15.19
N ASN A 12 -9.30 -16.68 13.96
CA ASN A 12 -8.46 -16.02 12.96
C ASN A 12 -9.35 -15.48 11.82
N GLY A 13 -10.12 -14.44 12.12
CA GLY A 13 -11.01 -13.75 11.17
C GLY A 13 -10.76 -12.25 11.09
N ARG A 14 -9.52 -11.79 11.34
CA ARG A 14 -9.18 -10.36 11.31
C ARG A 14 -8.51 -10.01 9.99
N ASP A 15 -9.27 -9.39 9.10
CA ASP A 15 -8.72 -8.71 7.95
C ASP A 15 -8.68 -7.19 8.15
N SER A 16 -7.57 -6.59 7.74
CA SER A 16 -7.43 -5.14 7.71
C SER A 16 -7.95 -4.59 6.40
N ASN A 17 -8.61 -3.42 6.43
CA ASN A 17 -9.06 -2.74 5.22
C ASN A 17 -7.89 -2.50 4.24
N SER A 18 -8.11 -2.87 2.97
CA SER A 18 -7.13 -2.65 1.92
C SER A 18 -6.81 -1.17 1.75
N LYS A 19 -5.52 -0.83 1.82
CA LYS A 19 -5.03 0.56 1.72
C LYS A 19 -4.74 1.01 0.29
N ARG A 20 -5.13 0.20 -0.71
CA ARG A 20 -5.02 0.46 -2.17
C ARG A 20 -3.63 0.96 -2.60
N VAL A 21 -2.60 0.32 -2.06
CA VAL A 21 -1.19 0.56 -2.40
C VAL A 21 -0.89 0.16 -3.85
N GLY A 22 0.22 0.63 -4.40
CA GLY A 22 0.67 0.34 -5.76
C GLY A 22 0.93 1.58 -6.62
N VAL A 23 1.35 1.32 -7.85
CA VAL A 23 1.58 2.33 -8.89
C VAL A 23 0.26 2.92 -9.35
N LYS A 24 0.24 4.23 -9.57
CA LYS A 24 -0.93 4.98 -10.04
C LYS A 24 -0.73 5.60 -11.42
N ARG A 25 0.52 5.82 -11.81
CA ARG A 25 0.93 6.38 -13.10
C ARG A 25 2.21 5.70 -13.54
N TYR A 26 2.27 5.29 -14.81
CA TYR A 26 3.45 4.67 -15.39
C TYR A 26 4.29 5.70 -16.16
N GLY A 27 5.52 5.32 -16.54
CA GLY A 27 6.41 6.20 -17.30
C GLY A 27 5.83 6.52 -18.68
N GLY A 28 5.90 7.79 -19.09
CA GLY A 28 5.36 8.27 -20.37
C GLY A 28 3.94 8.82 -20.29
N GLU A 29 3.25 8.71 -19.16
CA GLU A 29 1.97 9.39 -18.96
C GLU A 29 2.16 10.86 -18.57
N SER A 30 1.42 11.75 -19.23
CA SER A 30 1.34 13.15 -18.83
C SER A 30 0.62 13.27 -17.48
N VAL A 31 1.33 13.73 -16.46
CA VAL A 31 0.81 13.98 -15.11
C VAL A 31 0.84 15.47 -14.79
N LYS A 32 -0.20 15.97 -14.11
CA LYS A 32 -0.19 17.34 -13.56
C LYS A 32 0.74 17.39 -12.34
N SER A 33 1.34 18.55 -12.07
CA SER A 33 2.08 18.79 -10.82
C SER A 33 1.21 18.43 -9.60
N GLY A 34 1.81 17.77 -8.61
CA GLY A 34 1.13 17.32 -7.39
C GLY A 34 0.38 15.98 -7.50
N SER A 35 0.36 15.35 -8.68
CA SER A 35 -0.27 14.04 -8.89
C SER A 35 0.49 12.93 -8.15
N ILE A 36 -0.23 11.91 -7.68
CA ILE A 36 0.39 10.74 -7.03
C ILE A 36 0.84 9.75 -8.10
N ILE A 37 2.13 9.42 -8.11
CA ILE A 37 2.72 8.44 -9.04
C ILE A 37 2.69 7.04 -8.41
N VAL A 38 3.10 6.92 -7.15
CA VAL A 38 3.15 5.63 -6.42
C VAL A 38 2.66 5.79 -4.99
N ARG A 39 1.89 4.81 -4.51
CA ARG A 39 1.50 4.64 -3.10
C ARG A 39 2.18 3.41 -2.51
N GLN A 40 3.21 3.60 -1.69
CA GLN A 40 3.96 2.50 -1.08
C GLN A 40 3.98 2.59 0.46
N ARG A 41 4.23 1.44 1.09
CA ARG A 41 4.57 1.32 2.52
C ARG A 41 6.10 1.24 2.58
N GLY A 42 6.74 2.16 3.31
CA GLY A 42 8.18 2.38 3.20
C GLY A 42 8.61 2.93 1.83
N THR A 43 9.91 3.11 1.62
CA THR A 43 10.53 3.61 0.38
C THR A 43 11.18 2.48 -0.41
N ARG A 44 10.37 1.68 -1.13
CA ARG A 44 10.91 0.70 -2.10
C ARG A 44 11.39 1.40 -3.37
N ILE A 45 10.64 2.40 -3.82
CA ILE A 45 10.97 3.26 -4.96
C ILE A 45 11.40 4.62 -4.40
N LYS A 46 12.61 5.06 -4.76
CA LYS A 46 13.15 6.35 -4.34
C LYS A 46 12.67 7.45 -5.29
N PRO A 47 12.36 8.65 -4.77
CA PRO A 47 12.04 9.80 -5.62
C PRO A 47 13.22 10.16 -6.53
N GLY A 48 12.94 10.46 -7.79
CA GLY A 48 13.87 11.08 -8.73
C GLY A 48 13.83 12.61 -8.64
N THR A 49 14.59 13.27 -9.52
CA THR A 49 14.94 14.72 -9.51
C THR A 49 13.75 15.70 -9.46
N GLN A 50 12.55 15.29 -9.86
CA GLN A 50 11.33 16.12 -9.87
C GLN A 50 10.17 15.46 -9.11
N SER A 51 10.49 14.69 -8.07
CA SER A 51 9.47 14.05 -7.26
C SER A 51 9.74 14.15 -5.77
N ARG A 52 8.69 14.40 -4.98
CA ARG A 52 8.78 14.52 -3.51
C ARG A 52 8.18 13.34 -2.79
N LEU A 53 8.78 13.00 -1.65
CA LEU A 53 8.34 11.94 -0.75
C LEU A 53 7.38 12.47 0.33
N GLY A 54 6.15 11.96 0.37
CA GLY A 54 5.18 12.28 1.41
C GLY A 54 5.48 11.62 2.77
N LYS A 55 5.29 12.37 3.87
CA LYS A 55 5.66 11.95 5.25
C LYS A 55 4.72 10.94 5.93
N ARG A 56 3.45 10.84 5.50
CA ARG A 56 2.41 10.04 6.18
C ARG A 56 2.15 8.67 5.56
N LEU A 57 2.78 8.44 4.42
CA LEU A 57 2.73 7.30 3.54
C LEU A 57 3.64 7.72 2.40
N HIS A 58 4.66 6.95 2.09
CA HIS A 58 5.78 7.31 1.23
C HIS A 58 5.32 7.47 -0.23
N TYR A 59 4.57 8.54 -0.51
CA TYR A 59 4.04 8.85 -1.83
C TYR A 59 5.10 9.57 -2.62
N LEU A 60 5.30 9.14 -3.87
CA LEU A 60 6.00 9.92 -4.87
C LEU A 60 4.98 10.85 -5.53
N ARG A 61 5.16 12.16 -5.38
CA ARG A 61 4.42 13.16 -6.15
C ARG A 61 5.31 13.74 -7.23
N SER A 62 4.75 14.02 -8.39
CA SER A 62 5.37 14.93 -9.35
C SER A 62 5.42 16.34 -8.76
N ASP A 63 6.57 17.00 -8.90
CA ASP A 63 6.67 18.45 -8.72
C ASP A 63 5.97 19.21 -9.84
#